data_AF-A0A7S1ZPD5-F1
#
_entry.id   AF-A0A7S1ZPD5-F1
#
_cell.length_a   1.000
_cell.length_b   1.000
_cell.length_c   1.000
_cell.angle_alpha   90.00
_cell.angle_beta   90.00
_cell.angle_gamma   90.00
#
_symmetry.space_group_name_H-M   'P 1'
#
loop_
_entity.id
_entity.type
_entity.pdbx_description
1 polymer ?
#
loop_
_entity_poly.entity_id
_entity_poly.type
_entity_poly.pdbx_seq_one_letter_code
_entity_poly.pdbx_strand_id
1 'polypeptide(L)'
;QINRNRNSTFRMQFNDSQQLTLVILPRITGFSSMIFSSLTIFNIIRSKRKTSKMYHCLLLAMSFSNFFTSIAYAMGTWPIPRGSPYALRSQAFGTQATCSAQGFFIQLGIAAPFFNGMLSIYYLLTVRYGWKENKIK
;
A
#
# COMPACT_ATOMS: atom_id res chain seq x y z
N GLN A 1 -14.20 33.90 9.03
CA GLN A 1 -15.33 32.96 9.23
C GLN A 1 -15.56 31.95 8.08
N ILE A 2 -14.72 31.90 7.04
CA ILE A 2 -14.95 31.06 5.84
C ILE A 2 -14.48 29.59 6.01
N ASN A 3 -13.61 29.27 6.99
CA ASN A 3 -13.06 27.92 7.18
C ASN A 3 -13.98 26.91 7.89
N ARG A 4 -15.08 27.36 8.52
CA ARG A 4 -16.02 26.46 9.21
C ARG A 4 -16.99 25.75 8.24
N ASN A 5 -17.23 26.34 7.07
CA ASN A 5 -18.19 25.82 6.10
C ASN A 5 -17.66 24.65 5.25
N ARG A 6 -16.34 24.53 5.04
CA ARG A 6 -15.76 23.41 4.28
C ARG A 6 -15.78 22.09 5.07
N ASN A 7 -15.62 22.18 6.39
CA ASN A 7 -15.72 21.02 7.27
C ASN A 7 -17.16 20.49 7.36
N SER A 8 -18.17 21.37 7.28
CA SER A 8 -19.57 20.96 7.28
C SER A 8 -20.05 20.40 5.94
N THR A 9 -19.50 20.83 4.78
CA THR A 9 -19.89 20.25 3.48
C THR A 9 -19.43 18.80 3.33
N PHE A 10 -18.20 18.48 3.76
CA PHE A 10 -17.68 17.10 3.68
C PHE A 10 -18.41 16.15 4.66
N ARG A 11 -18.79 16.63 5.84
CA ARG A 11 -19.58 15.88 6.84
C ARG A 11 -21.02 15.60 6.37
N MET A 12 -21.55 16.38 5.44
CA MET A 12 -22.95 16.29 5.00
C MET A 12 -23.15 15.30 3.83
N GLN A 13 -22.08 14.85 3.17
CA GLN A 13 -22.16 13.99 2.00
C GLN A 13 -22.15 12.48 2.33
N PHE A 14 -21.65 12.11 3.51
CA PHE A 14 -21.57 10.72 3.96
C PHE A 14 -22.25 10.54 5.31
N ASN A 15 -23.20 9.60 5.35
CA ASN A 15 -23.89 9.18 6.56
C ASN A 15 -22.88 8.63 7.59
N ASP A 16 -23.19 8.68 8.88
CA ASP A 16 -22.27 8.28 9.95
C ASP A 16 -21.76 6.83 9.78
N SER A 17 -22.62 5.95 9.26
CA SER A 17 -22.28 4.56 8.92
C SER A 17 -21.25 4.47 7.78
N GLN A 18 -21.35 5.33 6.76
CA GLN A 18 -20.42 5.34 5.62
C GLN A 18 -19.02 5.82 6.05
N GLN A 19 -18.97 6.81 6.95
CA GLN A 19 -17.71 7.29 7.52
C GLN A 19 -17.00 6.21 8.32
N LEU A 20 -17.76 5.40 9.07
CA LEU A 20 -17.21 4.26 9.81
C LEU A 20 -16.65 3.19 8.86
N THR A 21 -17.37 2.89 7.77
CA THR A 21 -16.91 1.93 6.76
C THR A 21 -15.57 2.35 6.14
N LEU A 22 -15.39 3.62 5.80
CA LEU A 22 -14.14 4.13 5.22
C LEU A 22 -12.93 3.99 6.15
N VAL A 23 -13.14 3.92 7.47
CA VAL A 23 -12.06 3.72 8.45
C VAL A 23 -11.78 2.24 8.68
N ILE A 24 -12.81 1.38 8.68
CA ILE A 24 -12.67 -0.05 8.96
C ILE A 24 -12.17 -0.82 7.72
N LEU A 25 -12.68 -0.47 6.54
CA LEU A 25 -12.36 -1.15 5.29
C LEU A 25 -10.86 -1.23 5.01
N PRO A 26 -10.07 -0.14 5.05
CA PRO A 26 -8.62 -0.20 4.81
C PRO A 26 -7.87 -1.06 5.83
N ARG A 27 -8.42 -1.27 7.03
CA ARG A 27 -7.81 -2.14 8.04
C ARG A 27 -7.93 -3.60 7.65
N ILE A 28 -9.14 -4.04 7.32
CA ILE A 28 -9.41 -5.43 6.95
C ILE A 28 -8.66 -5.79 5.66
N THR A 29 -8.70 -4.92 4.66
CA THR A 29 -7.97 -5.13 3.40
C THR A 29 -6.46 -5.04 3.60
N GLY A 30 -5.99 -4.20 4.52
CA GLY A 30 -4.58 -4.11 4.89
C GLY A 30 -4.06 -5.40 5.51
N PHE A 31 -4.78 -5.96 6.50
CA PHE A 31 -4.39 -7.21 7.15
C PHE A 31 -4.36 -8.40 6.19
N SER A 32 -5.38 -8.55 5.33
CA SER A 32 -5.39 -9.62 4.34
C SER A 32 -4.22 -9.49 3.35
N SER A 33 -3.93 -8.26 2.91
CA SER A 33 -2.81 -7.97 2.01
C SER A 33 -1.45 -8.22 2.65
N MET A 34 -1.31 -7.96 3.96
CA MET A 34 -0.08 -8.28 4.70
C MET A 34 0.20 -9.79 4.70
N ILE A 35 -0.83 -10.62 4.93
CA ILE A 35 -0.69 -12.08 4.92
C ILE A 35 -0.28 -12.56 3.53
N PHE A 36 -1.00 -12.13 2.49
CA PHE A 36 -0.70 -12.54 1.11
C PHE A 36 0.70 -12.12 0.65
N SER A 37 1.09 -10.88 0.97
CA SER A 37 2.42 -10.37 0.63
C SER A 37 3.52 -11.12 1.37
N SER A 38 3.33 -11.42 2.66
CA SER A 38 4.29 -12.18 3.46
C SER A 38 4.50 -13.59 2.91
N LEU A 39 3.42 -14.28 2.52
CA LEU A 39 3.50 -15.60 1.91
C LEU A 39 4.25 -15.57 0.57
N THR A 40 4.02 -14.54 -0.24
CA THR A 40 4.70 -14.36 -1.53
C THR A 40 6.21 -14.13 -1.32
N ILE A 41 6.57 -13.22 -0.40
CA ILE A 41 7.95 -12.93 -0.05
C ILE A 41 8.65 -14.19 0.47
N PHE A 42 8.03 -14.93 1.39
CA PHE A 42 8.59 -16.16 1.96
C PHE A 42 8.82 -17.24 0.90
N ASN A 43 7.84 -17.46 0.02
CA ASN A 43 7.94 -18.45 -1.05
C ASN A 43 9.04 -18.13 -2.08
N ILE A 44 9.29 -16.84 -2.33
CA ILE A 44 10.34 -16.39 -3.27
C ILE A 44 11.71 -16.51 -2.59
N ILE A 45 11.89 -15.97 -1.38
CA ILE A 45 13.18 -15.95 -0.67
C ILE A 45 13.67 -17.38 -0.36
N ARG A 46 12.76 -18.31 -0.06
CA ARG A 46 13.12 -19.71 0.23
C ARG A 46 13.80 -20.42 -0.95
N SER A 47 13.64 -19.94 -2.19
CA SER A 47 14.24 -20.54 -3.37
C SER A 47 15.21 -19.58 -4.08
N LYS A 48 16.52 -19.77 -3.83
CA LYS A 48 17.58 -19.00 -4.50
C LYS A 48 17.56 -19.11 -6.04
N ARG A 49 17.05 -20.22 -6.58
CA ARG A 49 16.87 -20.37 -8.04
C ARG A 49 15.74 -19.48 -8.57
N LYS A 50 14.70 -19.22 -7.77
CA LYS A 50 13.61 -18.32 -8.13
C LYS A 50 14.06 -16.86 -8.05
N THR A 51 14.72 -16.43 -6.98
CA THR A 51 15.20 -15.03 -6.84
C THR A 51 16.19 -14.60 -7.92
N SER A 52 16.90 -15.56 -8.53
CA SER A 52 17.81 -15.30 -9.65
C SER A 52 17.07 -14.86 -10.92
N LYS A 53 15.76 -15.09 -11.04
CA LYS A 53 14.97 -14.70 -12.21
C LYS A 53 14.51 -13.25 -12.10
N MET A 54 14.66 -12.47 -13.18
CA MET A 54 14.24 -11.07 -13.24
C MET A 54 12.77 -10.91 -12.81
N TYR A 55 11.90 -11.79 -13.32
CA TYR A 55 10.48 -11.83 -12.95
C TYR A 55 10.23 -11.93 -11.44
N HIS A 56 10.91 -12.86 -10.77
CA HIS A 56 10.73 -13.06 -9.33
C HIS A 56 11.38 -11.96 -8.50
N CYS A 57 12.46 -11.33 -8.99
CA CYS A 57 13.07 -10.16 -8.35
C CYS A 57 12.12 -8.95 -8.38
N LEU A 58 11.52 -8.65 -9.54
CA LEU A 58 10.50 -7.61 -9.69
C LEU A 58 9.28 -7.88 -8.80
N LEU A 59 8.80 -9.13 -8.79
CA LEU A 59 7.69 -9.56 -7.95
C LEU A 59 8.01 -9.41 -6.45
N LEU A 60 9.24 -9.74 -6.04
CA LEU A 60 9.70 -9.56 -4.65
C LEU A 60 9.71 -8.08 -4.25
N ALA A 61 10.26 -7.21 -5.09
CA ALA A 61 10.33 -5.77 -4.83
C ALA A 61 8.93 -5.15 -4.73
N MET A 62 8.01 -5.57 -5.60
CA MET A 62 6.62 -5.16 -5.57
C MET A 62 5.92 -5.63 -4.28
N SER A 63 6.02 -6.91 -3.93
CA SER A 63 5.40 -7.45 -2.71
C SER A 63 5.98 -6.83 -1.43
N PHE A 64 7.28 -6.51 -1.40
CA PHE A 64 7.91 -5.81 -0.29
C PHE A 64 7.34 -4.41 -0.11
N SER A 65 7.21 -3.65 -1.21
CA SER A 65 6.59 -2.31 -1.18
C SER A 65 5.12 -2.36 -0.73
N ASN A 66 4.38 -3.36 -1.23
CA ASN A 66 2.99 -3.60 -0.82
C ASN A 66 2.85 -3.98 0.66
N PHE A 67 3.83 -4.68 1.23
CA PHE A 67 3.82 -5.04 2.64
C PHE A 67 3.87 -3.79 3.54
N PHE A 68 4.80 -2.86 3.30
CA PHE A 68 4.87 -1.60 4.06
C PHE A 68 3.64 -0.72 3.85
N THR A 69 3.18 -0.63 2.61
CA THR A 69 1.97 0.12 2.27
C THR A 69 0.76 -0.46 3.02
N SER A 70 0.64 -1.79 3.10
CA SER A 70 -0.43 -2.47 3.83
C SER A 70 -0.35 -2.24 5.34
N ILE A 71 0.85 -2.19 5.92
CA ILE A 71 1.03 -1.80 7.33
C ILE A 71 0.50 -0.38 7.56
N ALA A 72 0.83 0.57 6.69
CA ALA A 72 0.38 1.95 6.81
C ALA A 72 -1.15 2.08 6.68
N TYR A 73 -1.78 1.27 5.83
CA TYR A 73 -3.26 1.19 5.74
C TYR A 73 -3.89 0.48 6.94
N ALA A 74 -3.26 -0.57 7.48
CA ALA A 74 -3.72 -1.28 8.67
C ALA A 74 -3.71 -0.38 9.91
N MET A 75 -2.71 0.50 10.03
CA MET A 75 -2.67 1.53 11.07
C MET A 75 -3.80 2.55 10.91
N GLY A 76 -4.23 2.85 9.68
CA GLY A 76 -5.40 3.68 9.39
C GLY A 76 -5.33 5.03 10.12
N THR A 77 -6.29 5.30 11.00
CA THR A 77 -6.38 6.56 11.77
C THR A 77 -5.50 6.61 13.03
N TRP A 78 -4.78 5.54 13.36
CA TRP A 78 -3.99 5.45 14.59
C TRP A 78 -2.81 6.45 14.69
N PRO A 79 -2.06 6.72 13.59
CA PRO A 79 -0.89 7.61 13.61
C PRO A 79 -1.24 9.11 13.65
N ILE A 80 -2.53 9.46 13.57
CA ILE A 80 -3.00 10.83 13.56
C ILE A 80 -2.75 11.48 14.93
N PRO A 81 -2.28 12.74 15.00
CA PRO A 81 -2.08 13.45 16.25
C PRO A 81 -3.40 13.70 17.00
N ARG A 82 -3.34 13.56 18.34
CA ARG A 82 -4.45 13.84 19.27
C ARG A 82 -4.95 15.28 19.09
N GLY A 83 -6.26 15.47 19.02
CA GLY A 83 -6.88 16.80 18.93
C GLY A 83 -6.94 17.39 17.52
N SER A 84 -6.53 16.67 16.47
CA SER A 84 -6.71 17.14 15.10
C SER A 84 -8.20 17.07 14.67
N PRO A 85 -8.69 18.01 13.85
CA PRO A 85 -10.07 17.99 13.34
C PRO A 85 -10.36 16.80 12.41
N TYR A 86 -9.31 16.12 11.97
CA TYR A 86 -9.34 14.93 11.11
C TYR A 86 -9.45 13.62 11.90
N ALA A 87 -9.31 13.66 13.22
CA ALA A 87 -9.50 12.49 14.08
C ALA A 87 -10.99 12.14 14.16
N LEU A 88 -11.48 11.34 13.21
CA LEU A 88 -12.78 10.70 13.37
C LEU A 88 -12.74 9.76 14.57
N ARG A 89 -13.57 10.04 15.58
CA ARG A 89 -13.92 9.12 16.67
C ARG A 89 -12.71 8.59 17.46
N SER A 90 -12.02 9.48 18.17
CA SER A 90 -11.09 9.21 19.28
C SER A 90 -9.98 8.16 19.07
N GLN A 91 -9.68 7.74 17.84
CA GLN A 91 -8.65 6.73 17.53
C GLN A 91 -7.29 7.34 17.16
N ALA A 92 -7.10 8.63 17.40
CA ALA A 92 -5.85 9.33 17.18
C ALA A 92 -4.97 9.21 18.44
N PHE A 93 -3.97 8.34 18.42
CA PHE A 93 -3.03 8.17 19.54
C PHE A 93 -1.60 8.59 19.20
N GLY A 94 -1.33 8.93 17.93
CA GLY A 94 -0.01 9.24 17.40
C GLY A 94 0.45 10.69 17.57
N THR A 95 1.54 11.01 16.88
CA THR A 95 2.18 12.33 16.80
C THR A 95 2.26 12.80 15.33
N GLN A 96 2.65 14.05 15.10
CA GLN A 96 2.86 14.54 13.73
C GLN A 96 3.92 13.72 12.98
N ALA A 97 4.95 13.25 13.67
CA ALA A 97 5.99 12.41 13.10
C ALA A 97 5.44 11.07 12.60
N THR A 98 4.57 10.40 13.38
CA THR A 98 3.96 9.13 12.96
C THR A 98 3.00 9.32 11.78
N CYS A 99 2.31 10.45 11.73
CA CYS A 99 1.45 10.80 10.59
C CYS A 99 2.27 11.01 9.31
N SER A 100 3.39 11.75 9.38
CA SER A 100 4.30 11.92 8.24
C SER A 100 4.93 10.61 7.78
N ALA A 101 5.35 9.75 8.73
CA ALA A 101 5.88 8.43 8.41
C ALA A 101 4.83 7.54 7.71
N GLN A 102 3.59 7.53 8.20
CA GLN A 102 2.49 6.80 7.55
C GLN A 102 2.26 7.29 6.12
N GLY A 103 2.24 8.61 5.90
CA GLY A 103 2.11 9.19 4.57
C GLY A 103 3.22 8.75 3.63
N PHE A 104 4.47 8.73 4.10
CA PHE A 104 5.61 8.23 3.31
C PHE A 104 5.41 6.76 2.87
N PHE A 105 5.01 5.87 3.79
CA PHE A 105 4.79 4.46 3.45
C PHE A 105 3.61 4.25 2.50
N ILE A 106 2.56 5.07 2.58
CA ILE A 106 1.44 5.02 1.62
C ILE A 106 1.94 5.39 0.21
N GLN A 107 2.84 6.37 0.09
CA GLN A 107 3.41 6.76 -1.20
C GLN A 107 4.22 5.64 -1.87
N LEU A 108 4.77 4.69 -1.11
CA LEU A 108 5.42 3.51 -1.68
C LEU A 108 4.46 2.65 -2.50
N GLY A 109 3.15 2.75 -2.26
CA GLY A 109 2.12 2.09 -3.08
C GLY A 109 2.17 2.49 -4.56
N ILE A 110 2.72 3.67 -4.87
CA ILE A 110 2.93 4.13 -6.25
C ILE A 110 3.94 3.25 -6.99
N ALA A 111 4.81 2.50 -6.30
CA ALA A 111 5.76 1.60 -6.94
C ALA A 111 5.08 0.40 -7.63
N ALA A 112 3.88 0.00 -7.19
CA ALA A 112 3.14 -1.13 -7.74
C ALA A 112 2.85 -1.02 -9.25
N PRO A 113 2.30 0.10 -9.79
CA PRO A 113 2.11 0.25 -11.23
C PRO A 113 3.43 0.26 -12.01
N PHE A 114 4.52 0.81 -11.46
CA PHE A 114 5.83 0.76 -12.12
C PHE A 114 6.33 -0.67 -12.30
N PHE A 115 6.27 -1.50 -11.25
CA PHE A 115 6.66 -2.91 -11.34
C PHE A 115 5.74 -3.70 -12.27
N ASN A 116 4.43 -3.42 -12.29
CA ASN A 116 3.51 -4.02 -13.26
C ASN A 116 3.88 -3.63 -14.71
N GLY A 117 4.23 -2.37 -14.95
CA GLY A 117 4.70 -1.93 -16.27
C GLY A 117 5.97 -2.65 -16.70
N MET A 118 6.95 -2.79 -15.80
CA MET A 118 8.17 -3.57 -16.04
C MET A 118 7.87 -5.05 -16.34
N LEU A 119 6.90 -5.65 -15.63
CA LEU A 119 6.45 -7.01 -15.87
C LEU A 119 5.79 -7.14 -17.25
N SER A 120 4.95 -6.19 -17.67
CA SER A 120 4.36 -6.19 -19.02
C SER A 120 5.43 -6.15 -20.11
N ILE A 121 6.48 -5.35 -19.94
CA ILE A 121 7.62 -5.30 -20.85
C ILE A 121 8.36 -6.65 -20.84
N TYR A 122 8.61 -7.22 -19.66
CA TYR A 122 9.23 -8.53 -19.52
C TYR A 122 8.45 -9.63 -20.26
N TYR A 123 7.12 -9.64 -20.13
CA TYR A 123 6.26 -10.59 -20.84
C TYR A 123 6.26 -10.36 -22.34
N LEU A 124 6.24 -9.11 -22.81
CA LEU A 124 6.35 -8.79 -24.23
C LEU A 124 7.66 -9.34 -24.82
N LEU A 125 8.80 -9.09 -24.15
CA LEU A 125 10.11 -9.57 -24.58
C LEU A 125 10.22 -11.09 -24.56
N THR A 126 9.66 -11.73 -23.53
CA THR A 126 9.74 -13.20 -23.39
C THR A 126 8.81 -13.91 -24.36
N VAL A 127 7.55 -13.45 -24.52
CA VAL A 127 6.52 -14.14 -25.31
C VAL A 127 6.61 -13.78 -26.79
N ARG A 128 6.71 -12.48 -27.12
CA ARG A 128 6.72 -12.04 -28.52
C ARG A 128 8.11 -12.14 -29.15
N TYR A 129 9.14 -11.73 -28.41
CA TYR A 129 10.51 -11.72 -28.92
C TYR A 129 11.31 -12.98 -28.55
N GLY A 130 10.75 -13.88 -27.73
CA GLY A 130 11.40 -15.14 -27.39
C GLY A 130 12.70 -14.99 -26.59
N TRP A 131 12.91 -13.86 -25.91
CA TRP A 131 14.16 -13.59 -25.21
C TRP A 131 14.35 -14.57 -24.04
N LYS A 132 15.50 -15.25 -24.02
CA LYS A 132 15.93 -16.09 -22.90
C LYS A 132 16.47 -15.23 -21.77
N GLU A 133 16.33 -15.69 -20.54
CA GLU A 133 16.65 -14.97 -19.30
C GLU A 133 18.09 -14.42 -19.24
N ASN A 134 19.05 -15.06 -19.93
CA ASN A 134 20.44 -14.59 -20.09
C ASN A 134 20.62 -13.34 -20.96
N LYS A 135 19.63 -12.96 -21.77
CA LYS A 135 19.64 -11.72 -22.58
C LYS A 135 18.97 -10.55 -21.86
N ILE A 136 18.26 -10.82 -20.76
CA ILE A 136 17.44 -9.85 -20.02
C ILE A 136 18.17 -9.39 -18.75
N LYS A 137 18.93 -10.28 -18.11
CA LYS A 137 19.89 -9.94 -17.05
C LYS A 137 21.05 -9.11 -17.59
#